data_AF-A0A8T3X021-F1
#
_entry.id   AF-A0A8T3X021-F1
#
_cell.length_a   1.000
_cell.length_b   1.000
_cell.length_c   1.000
_cell.angle_alpha   90.00
_cell.angle_beta   90.00
_cell.angle_gamma   90.00
#
_symmetry.space_group_name_H-M   'P 1'
#
loop_
_entity.id
_entity.type
_entity.pdbx_description
1 polymer ?
#
loop_
_entity_poly.entity_id
_entity_poly.type
_entity_poly.pdbx_seq_one_letter_code
_entity_poly.pdbx_strand_id
1 'polypeptide(L)'
;MKEIIFVAIVALLLNLGLANAITQQEIKEAKNLIDSRVDCKSLSDSQLEIIGEYEMELMHSGESHELMHKMMGIKEGSEAEKQFHINMAKMVYCNENTGGMMGAGMMNGGMMNMMMGGNRMSYGSTPYGYGFGYWNFLNVLYIILFIGLIILVYLWIIKLWKSMKDKKDKHKK
;
A
#
# COMPACT_ATOMS: atom_id res chain seq x y z
N MET A 1 -6.68 -27.96 -22.47
CA MET A 1 -5.29 -27.52 -22.19
C MET A 1 -5.16 -26.00 -22.11
N LYS A 2 -5.62 -25.22 -23.11
CA LYS A 2 -5.52 -23.75 -23.11
C LYS A 2 -6.30 -23.07 -21.96
N GLU A 3 -7.53 -23.53 -21.69
CA GLU A 3 -8.36 -23.05 -20.57
C GLU A 3 -7.72 -23.32 -19.19
N ILE A 4 -7.09 -24.49 -19.04
CA ILE A 4 -6.49 -24.92 -17.76
C ILE A 4 -5.25 -24.09 -17.42
N ILE A 5 -4.44 -23.77 -18.44
CA ILE A 5 -3.25 -22.90 -18.28
C ILE A 5 -3.68 -21.48 -17.93
N PHE A 6 -4.74 -20.97 -18.55
CA PHE A 6 -5.28 -19.64 -18.24
C PHE A 6 -5.78 -19.56 -16.78
N VAL A 7 -6.56 -20.53 -16.34
CA VAL A 7 -7.04 -20.60 -14.95
C VAL A 7 -5.89 -20.75 -13.96
N ALA A 8 -4.86 -21.53 -14.28
CA ALA A 8 -3.69 -21.69 -13.42
C ALA A 8 -2.86 -20.40 -13.28
N ILE A 9 -2.71 -19.62 -14.36
CA ILE A 9 -2.00 -18.34 -14.33
C ILE A 9 -2.80 -17.29 -13.55
N VAL A 10 -4.12 -17.22 -13.74
CA VAL A 10 -5.00 -16.32 -12.98
C VAL A 10 -5.00 -16.67 -11.49
N ALA A 11 -5.04 -17.96 -11.15
CA ALA A 11 -4.94 -18.43 -9.76
C ALA A 11 -3.57 -18.11 -9.15
N LEU A 12 -2.48 -18.25 -9.89
CA LEU A 12 -1.14 -17.90 -9.42
C LEU A 12 -1.01 -16.39 -9.15
N LEU A 13 -1.54 -15.55 -10.05
CA LEU A 13 -1.53 -14.09 -9.92
C LEU A 13 -2.40 -13.59 -8.75
N LEU A 14 -3.53 -14.25 -8.47
CA LEU A 14 -4.38 -13.94 -7.31
C LEU A 14 -3.68 -14.24 -5.97
N ASN A 15 -2.80 -15.25 -5.93
CA ASN A 15 -2.06 -15.60 -4.71
C ASN A 15 -0.84 -14.69 -4.46
N LEU A 16 -0.37 -13.96 -5.46
CA LEU A 16 0.77 -13.03 -5.34
C LEU A 16 0.40 -11.69 -4.65
N GLY A 17 -0.89 -11.39 -4.47
CA GLY A 17 -1.37 -10.14 -3.85
C GLY A 17 -1.70 -10.22 -2.35
N LEU A 18 -1.40 -11.34 -1.68
CA LEU A 18 -1.72 -11.58 -0.27
C LEU A 18 -0.54 -11.26 0.67
N ALA A 19 0.33 -10.33 0.28
CA ALA A 19 1.30 -9.75 1.21
C ALA A 19 0.56 -8.73 2.09
N ASN A 20 0.60 -9.00 3.40
CA ASN A 20 0.24 -8.21 4.59
C ASN A 20 0.01 -6.68 4.39
N ALA A 21 -1.03 -6.31 3.66
CA ALA A 21 -1.61 -4.98 3.74
C ALA A 21 -2.57 -4.92 4.94
N ILE A 22 -2.70 -3.75 5.56
CA ILE A 22 -3.81 -3.45 6.48
C ILE A 22 -5.12 -4.02 5.91
N THR A 23 -5.82 -4.82 6.71
CA THR A 23 -7.00 -5.51 6.21
C THR A 23 -8.14 -4.51 5.98
N GLN A 24 -9.04 -4.82 5.04
CA GLN A 24 -10.24 -4.01 4.82
C GLN A 24 -11.12 -3.87 6.08
N GLN A 25 -10.98 -4.79 7.04
CA GLN A 25 -11.66 -4.72 8.31
C GLN A 25 -10.99 -3.70 9.25
N GLU A 26 -9.66 -3.72 9.35
CA GLU A 26 -8.88 -2.77 10.15
C GLU A 26 -9.01 -1.34 9.61
N ILE A 27 -9.01 -1.14 8.28
CA ILE A 27 -9.28 0.18 7.68
C ILE A 27 -10.65 0.73 8.12
N LYS A 28 -11.68 -0.12 8.10
CA LYS A 28 -13.03 0.29 8.53
C LYS A 28 -13.10 0.59 10.02
N GLU A 29 -12.40 -0.21 10.83
CA GLU A 29 -12.32 0.00 12.26
C GLU A 29 -11.60 1.31 12.59
N ALA A 30 -10.41 1.54 12.04
CA ALA A 30 -9.65 2.79 12.18
C ALA A 30 -10.53 4.00 11.81
N LYS A 31 -11.15 3.94 10.63
CA LYS A 31 -12.00 5.02 10.14
C LYS A 31 -13.20 5.28 11.07
N ASN A 32 -13.86 4.24 11.55
CA ASN A 32 -14.98 4.39 12.49
C ASN A 32 -14.54 5.04 13.81
N LEU A 33 -13.37 4.68 14.34
CA LEU A 33 -12.81 5.27 15.56
C LEU A 33 -12.49 6.75 15.37
N ILE A 34 -11.85 7.10 14.24
CA ILE A 34 -11.49 8.48 13.88
C ILE A 34 -12.75 9.33 13.63
N ASP A 35 -13.68 8.84 12.82
CA ASP A 35 -14.93 9.54 12.47
C ASP A 35 -15.82 9.77 13.71
N SER A 36 -15.80 8.81 14.64
CA SER A 36 -16.52 8.91 15.93
C SER A 36 -15.80 9.81 16.94
N ARG A 37 -14.59 10.27 16.65
CA ARG A 37 -13.76 11.12 17.52
C ARG A 37 -13.64 10.56 18.94
N VAL A 38 -13.38 9.26 19.03
CA VAL A 38 -13.19 8.56 20.31
C VAL A 38 -12.05 9.23 21.08
N ASP A 39 -12.26 9.47 22.38
CA ASP A 39 -11.24 10.07 23.24
C ASP A 39 -10.02 9.14 23.29
N CYS A 40 -8.83 9.70 23.06
CA CYS A 40 -7.58 8.95 23.07
C CYS A 40 -7.31 8.17 24.35
N LYS A 41 -7.79 8.65 25.51
CA LYS A 41 -7.64 7.95 26.78
C LYS A 41 -8.51 6.70 26.88
N SER A 42 -9.50 6.58 26.01
CA SER A 42 -10.41 5.42 25.94
C SER A 42 -10.01 4.41 24.88
N LEU A 43 -9.00 4.73 24.05
CA LEU A 43 -8.47 3.81 23.05
C LEU A 43 -7.49 2.83 23.68
N SER A 44 -7.60 1.55 23.31
CA SER A 44 -6.59 0.54 23.64
C SER A 44 -5.36 0.69 22.74
N ASP A 45 -4.24 0.10 23.15
CA ASP A 45 -3.02 0.06 22.32
C ASP A 45 -3.28 -0.59 20.96
N SER A 46 -4.11 -1.63 20.88
CA SER A 46 -4.49 -2.25 19.60
C SER A 46 -5.31 -1.31 18.70
N GLN A 47 -6.18 -0.48 19.27
CA GLN A 47 -6.94 0.51 18.51
C GLN A 47 -6.04 1.66 18.05
N LEU A 48 -5.08 2.06 18.88
CA LEU A 48 -4.05 3.04 18.51
C LEU A 48 -3.11 2.50 17.43
N GLU A 49 -2.74 1.23 17.48
CA GLU A 49 -1.96 0.55 16.44
C GLU A 49 -2.70 0.59 15.10
N ILE A 50 -3.99 0.23 15.08
CA ILE A 50 -4.84 0.24 13.87
C ILE A 50 -5.04 1.66 13.31
N ILE A 51 -5.21 2.66 14.19
CA ILE A 51 -5.26 4.08 13.77
C ILE A 51 -3.92 4.52 13.19
N GLY A 52 -2.81 4.12 13.82
CA GLY A 52 -1.47 4.45 13.37
C GLY A 52 -1.14 3.86 12.01
N GLU A 53 -1.43 2.58 11.81
CA GLU A 53 -1.34 1.87 10.53
C GLU A 53 -2.17 2.59 9.45
N TYR A 54 -3.41 2.97 9.76
CA TYR A 54 -4.28 3.68 8.82
C TYR A 54 -3.73 5.05 8.43
N GLU A 55 -3.27 5.86 9.40
CA GLU A 55 -2.64 7.16 9.12
C GLU A 55 -1.36 6.99 8.29
N MET A 56 -0.53 5.98 8.63
CA MET A 56 0.69 5.64 7.89
C MET A 56 0.40 5.25 6.45
N GLU A 57 -0.62 4.43 6.21
CA GLU A 57 -1.04 4.04 4.87
C GLU A 57 -1.60 5.22 4.06
N LEU A 58 -2.21 6.22 4.71
CA LEU A 58 -2.64 7.46 4.05
C LEU A 58 -1.44 8.34 3.61
N MET A 59 -0.36 8.35 4.39
CA MET A 59 0.85 9.14 4.06
C MET A 59 1.77 8.40 3.09
N HIS A 60 1.92 7.09 3.27
CA HIS A 60 2.84 6.23 2.55
C HIS A 60 2.13 4.91 2.22
N SER A 61 1.33 4.90 1.15
CA SER A 61 0.59 3.70 0.76
C SER A 61 1.47 2.61 0.14
N GLY A 62 1.11 1.34 0.37
CA GLY A 62 1.68 0.17 -0.30
C GLY A 62 3.19 0.02 -0.14
N GLU A 63 3.92 -0.18 -1.24
CA GLU A 63 5.38 -0.42 -1.20
C GLU A 63 6.18 0.69 -0.51
N SER A 64 5.63 1.91 -0.43
CA SER A 64 6.29 3.01 0.28
C SER A 64 6.26 2.85 1.79
N HIS A 65 5.18 2.25 2.33
CA HIS A 65 5.06 1.86 3.74
C HIS A 65 6.15 0.85 4.11
N GLU A 66 6.24 -0.24 3.33
CA GLU A 66 7.20 -1.33 3.55
C GLU A 66 8.65 -0.84 3.43
N LEU A 67 8.91 0.03 2.45
CA LEU A 67 10.22 0.64 2.28
C LEU A 67 10.59 1.49 3.48
N MET A 68 9.64 2.21 4.07
CA MET A 68 9.85 3.00 5.27
C MET A 68 10.24 2.11 6.45
N HIS A 69 9.54 0.99 6.67
CA HIS A 69 9.92 0.00 7.69
C HIS A 69 11.34 -0.49 7.49
N LYS A 70 11.68 -0.86 6.26
CA LYS A 70 13.03 -1.34 5.91
C LYS A 70 14.11 -0.28 6.14
N MET A 71 13.84 0.99 5.78
CA MET A 71 14.77 2.10 6.02
C MET A 71 14.93 2.42 7.50
N MET A 72 13.87 2.27 8.29
CA MET A 72 13.90 2.44 9.75
C MET A 72 14.46 1.21 10.48
N GLY A 73 14.79 0.13 9.77
CA GLY A 73 15.23 -1.14 10.36
C GLY A 73 14.13 -1.83 11.19
N ILE A 74 12.88 -1.46 10.97
CA ILE A 74 11.70 -2.04 11.62
C ILE A 74 11.28 -3.25 10.79
N LYS A 75 11.02 -4.36 11.48
CA LYS A 75 10.47 -5.56 10.85
C LYS A 75 8.95 -5.50 10.93
N GLU A 76 8.30 -5.76 9.81
CA GLU A 76 6.84 -5.91 9.73
C GLU A 76 6.34 -7.08 10.61
N GLY A 77 5.21 -6.85 11.28
CA GLY A 77 4.62 -7.66 12.35
C GLY A 77 5.40 -7.66 13.67
N SER A 78 6.47 -6.87 13.83
CA SER A 78 7.27 -6.86 15.06
C SER A 78 6.72 -5.93 16.12
N GLU A 79 7.03 -6.20 17.39
CA GLU A 79 6.65 -5.30 18.49
C GLU A 79 7.16 -3.87 18.28
N ALA A 80 8.31 -3.69 17.61
CA ALA A 80 8.84 -2.37 17.31
C ALA A 80 7.95 -1.58 16.33
N GLU A 81 7.37 -2.25 15.34
CA GLU A 81 6.40 -1.65 14.40
C GLU A 81 5.10 -1.27 15.12
N LYS A 82 4.59 -2.14 15.98
CA LYS A 82 3.38 -1.85 16.78
C LYS A 82 3.54 -0.59 17.61
N GLN A 83 4.66 -0.50 18.33
CA GLN A 83 4.97 0.67 19.14
C GLN A 83 5.17 1.92 18.27
N PHE A 84 5.72 1.76 17.06
CA PHE A 84 5.83 2.86 16.11
C PHE A 84 4.45 3.37 15.66
N HIS A 85 3.53 2.50 15.27
CA HIS A 85 2.16 2.88 14.89
C HIS A 85 1.37 3.49 16.05
N ILE A 86 1.48 2.92 17.25
CA ILE A 86 0.85 3.50 18.45
C ILE A 86 1.36 4.91 18.73
N ASN A 87 2.68 5.13 18.68
CA ASN A 87 3.25 6.46 18.89
C ASN A 87 2.84 7.43 17.78
N MET A 88 2.76 6.94 16.54
CA MET A 88 2.27 7.74 15.41
C MET A 88 0.82 8.18 15.60
N ALA A 89 -0.07 7.28 16.00
CA ALA A 89 -1.45 7.60 16.33
C ALA A 89 -1.55 8.62 17.47
N LYS A 90 -0.72 8.48 18.52
CA LYS A 90 -0.68 9.45 19.61
C LYS A 90 -0.27 10.86 19.14
N MET A 91 0.67 10.97 18.21
CA MET A 91 1.03 12.28 17.65
C MET A 91 -0.03 12.85 16.72
N VAL A 92 -0.49 12.06 15.76
CA VAL A 92 -1.33 12.55 14.67
C VAL A 92 -2.79 12.67 15.11
N TYR A 93 -3.32 11.62 15.72
CA TYR A 93 -4.72 11.57 16.14
C TYR A 93 -4.92 12.19 17.53
N CYS A 94 -4.07 11.86 18.50
CA CYS A 94 -4.22 12.36 19.88
C CYS A 94 -3.59 13.72 20.13
N ASN A 95 -2.81 14.25 19.17
CA ASN A 95 -2.05 15.49 19.32
C ASN A 95 -1.18 15.50 20.60
N GLU A 96 -0.73 14.31 21.02
CA GLU A 96 0.20 14.14 22.11
C GLU A 96 1.61 14.34 21.58
N ASN A 97 2.39 15.16 22.26
CA ASN A 97 3.81 15.29 21.95
C ASN A 97 4.54 14.07 22.50
N THR A 98 4.43 12.93 21.81
CA THR A 98 5.30 11.78 22.09
C THR A 98 6.68 12.15 21.58
N GLY A 99 7.53 12.69 22.47
CA GLY A 99 8.88 13.19 22.18
C GLY A 99 9.89 12.12 21.73
N GLY A 100 9.47 11.18 20.88
CA GLY A 100 10.22 10.00 20.50
C GLY A 100 9.55 9.20 19.38
N MET A 101 9.20 9.84 18.25
CA MET A 101 8.87 9.09 17.02
C MET A 101 10.05 8.20 16.57
N MET A 102 11.25 8.60 16.95
CA MET A 102 12.41 7.71 17.01
C MET A 102 13.03 7.90 18.38
N GLY A 103 13.45 6.81 19.02
CA GLY A 103 14.15 6.87 20.29
C GLY A 103 15.19 7.99 20.30
N ALA A 104 15.41 8.58 21.48
CA ALA A 104 16.16 9.80 21.76
C ALA A 104 17.62 9.91 21.21
N GLY A 105 18.05 9.04 20.31
CA GLY A 105 19.37 9.03 19.67
C GLY A 105 19.44 9.48 18.20
N MET A 106 18.33 9.62 17.45
CA MET A 106 18.41 9.93 16.00
C MET A 106 18.03 11.36 15.58
N MET A 107 17.46 12.16 16.48
CA MET A 107 16.88 13.48 16.13
C MET A 107 17.60 14.66 16.80
N ASN A 108 18.89 14.52 17.04
CA ASN A 108 19.74 15.62 17.48
C ASN A 108 20.17 16.44 16.26
N GLY A 109 19.32 17.36 15.80
CA GLY A 109 19.69 18.20 14.65
C GLY A 109 18.60 19.05 14.03
N GLY A 110 17.99 19.96 14.79
CA GLY A 110 17.70 21.31 14.27
C GLY A 110 16.56 21.53 13.25
N MET A 111 15.72 20.54 12.91
CA MET A 111 14.71 20.76 11.85
C MET A 111 13.26 20.93 12.32
N MET A 112 12.94 20.61 13.57
CA MET A 112 11.54 20.59 14.04
C MET A 112 11.00 21.94 14.54
N ASN A 113 11.85 22.97 14.66
CA ASN A 113 11.47 24.28 15.19
C ASN A 113 11.00 25.28 14.11
N MET A 114 10.96 24.88 12.83
CA MET A 114 10.52 25.75 11.72
C MET A 114 9.06 25.53 11.29
N MET A 115 8.38 24.49 11.80
CA MET A 115 7.03 24.13 11.33
C MET A 115 5.91 24.42 12.35
N MET A 116 6.26 24.91 13.55
CA MET A 116 5.32 25.21 14.63
C MET A 116 5.01 26.71 14.74
N GLY A 117 4.90 27.40 13.61
CA GLY A 117 4.75 28.86 13.55
C GLY A 117 4.00 29.32 12.30
N GLY A 118 2.76 28.88 12.10
CA GLY A 118 1.96 29.38 10.98
C GLY A 118 0.53 28.87 10.94
N ASN A 119 -0.39 29.76 11.29
CA ASN A 119 -1.81 29.74 10.94
C ASN A 119 -2.71 28.64 11.50
N ARG A 120 -3.45 29.06 12.55
CA ARG A 120 -4.89 28.82 12.63
C ARG A 120 -5.57 29.34 11.36
N MET A 121 -6.04 28.48 10.47
CA MET A 121 -7.10 28.82 9.52
C MET A 121 -7.87 27.60 9.02
N SER A 122 -9.19 27.74 9.11
CA SER A 122 -10.21 27.17 8.22
C SER A 122 -10.54 25.67 8.27
N TYR A 123 -11.55 25.42 9.11
CA TYR A 123 -12.76 24.67 8.76
C TYR A 123 -13.04 24.59 7.24
N GLY A 124 -13.31 23.37 6.76
CA GLY A 124 -14.05 23.14 5.52
C GLY A 124 -13.22 23.02 4.25
N SER A 125 -12.68 21.83 3.97
CA SER A 125 -12.52 21.34 2.58
C SER A 125 -12.30 19.84 2.59
N THR A 126 -13.19 19.11 1.94
CA THR A 126 -13.03 17.71 1.53
C THR A 126 -11.64 17.42 0.94
N PRO A 127 -10.95 16.34 1.32
CA PRO A 127 -9.82 15.83 0.57
C PRO A 127 -10.26 14.63 -0.28
N TYR A 128 -11.32 14.78 -1.09
CA TYR A 128 -11.38 14.11 -2.40
C TYR A 128 -10.53 14.94 -3.39
N GLY A 129 -9.29 15.23 -2.98
CA GLY A 129 -8.40 16.21 -3.57
C GLY A 129 -7.22 15.55 -4.26
N TYR A 130 -7.45 15.05 -5.47
CA TYR A 130 -6.53 15.24 -6.59
C TYR A 130 -5.02 14.97 -6.36
N GLY A 131 -4.66 13.79 -5.87
CA GLY A 131 -3.35 13.16 -6.12
C GLY A 131 -3.25 12.47 -7.49
N PHE A 132 -4.06 12.88 -8.47
CA PHE A 132 -4.37 12.13 -9.70
C PHE A 132 -3.50 12.48 -10.92
N GLY A 133 -2.39 13.20 -10.75
CA GLY A 133 -1.71 13.83 -11.89
C GLY A 133 -0.63 13.01 -12.60
N TYR A 134 0.16 12.21 -11.86
CA TYR A 134 1.44 11.71 -12.41
C TYR A 134 1.65 10.20 -12.21
N TRP A 135 1.39 9.69 -11.00
CA TRP A 135 1.54 8.28 -10.69
C TRP A 135 0.46 7.40 -11.34
N ASN A 136 -0.77 7.91 -11.49
CA ASN A 136 -1.83 7.19 -12.20
C ASN A 136 -1.58 7.11 -13.70
N PHE A 137 -1.00 8.13 -14.33
CA PHE A 137 -0.73 8.13 -15.76
C PHE A 137 0.34 7.09 -16.13
N LEU A 138 1.44 7.03 -15.37
CA LEU A 138 2.50 6.03 -15.60
C LEU A 138 2.02 4.61 -15.32
N ASN A 139 1.20 4.39 -14.28
CA ASN A 139 0.60 3.08 -14.00
C ASN A 139 -0.38 2.65 -15.10
N VAL A 140 -1.25 3.55 -15.58
CA VAL A 140 -2.17 3.26 -16.69
C VAL A 140 -1.40 2.95 -17.98
N LEU A 141 -0.34 3.71 -18.28
CA LEU A 141 0.53 3.45 -19.43
C LEU A 141 1.22 2.08 -19.30
N TYR A 142 1.71 1.73 -18.11
CA TYR A 142 2.35 0.44 -17.84
C TYR A 142 1.39 -0.73 -17.99
N ILE A 143 0.15 -0.59 -17.50
CA ILE A 143 -0.91 -1.60 -17.65
C ILE A 143 -1.25 -1.81 -19.13
N ILE A 144 -1.38 -0.74 -19.92
CA ILE A 144 -1.64 -0.83 -21.37
C ILE A 144 -0.50 -1.55 -22.09
N LEU A 145 0.76 -1.26 -21.73
CA LEU A 145 1.94 -1.93 -22.28
C LEU A 145 1.92 -3.42 -21.94
N PHE A 146 1.63 -3.77 -20.68
CA PHE A 146 1.54 -5.16 -20.22
C PHE A 146 0.46 -5.94 -20.96
N ILE A 147 -0.73 -5.36 -21.14
CA ILE A 147 -1.83 -5.98 -21.90
C ILE A 147 -1.40 -6.20 -23.36
N GLY A 148 -0.73 -5.24 -23.98
CA GLY A 148 -0.20 -5.37 -25.33
C GLY A 148 0.80 -6.53 -25.47
N LEU A 149 1.71 -6.67 -24.51
CA LEU A 149 2.71 -7.73 -24.48
C LEU A 149 2.04 -9.11 -24.32
N ILE A 150 1.04 -9.22 -23.44
CA ILE A 150 0.26 -10.45 -23.25
C ILE A 150 -0.45 -10.86 -24.56
N ILE A 151 -1.06 -9.92 -25.27
CA ILE A 151 -1.72 -10.19 -26.57
C ILE A 151 -0.70 -10.68 -27.60
N LEU A 152 0.49 -10.07 -27.65
CA LEU A 152 1.54 -10.44 -28.60
C LEU A 152 2.06 -11.86 -28.33
N VAL A 153 2.31 -12.20 -27.07
CA VAL A 153 2.69 -13.55 -26.64
C VAL A 153 1.58 -14.56 -26.97
N TYR A 154 0.33 -14.21 -26.72
CA TYR A 154 -0.83 -15.06 -27.03
C TYR A 154 -0.94 -15.36 -28.54
N LEU A 155 -0.82 -14.35 -29.40
CA LEU A 155 -0.83 -14.51 -30.85
C LEU A 155 0.37 -15.32 -31.34
N TRP A 156 1.53 -15.13 -30.73
CA TRP A 156 2.74 -15.89 -31.07
C TRP A 156 2.59 -17.38 -30.74
N ILE A 157 2.00 -17.72 -29.59
CA ILE A 157 1.68 -19.09 -29.18
C ILE A 157 0.66 -19.73 -30.15
N ILE A 158 -0.38 -19.00 -30.56
CA ILE A 158 -1.34 -19.48 -31.56
C ILE A 158 -0.65 -19.78 -32.90
N LYS A 159 0.21 -18.86 -33.36
CA LYS A 159 0.97 -19.02 -34.60
C LYS A 159 1.89 -20.24 -34.54
N LEU A 160 2.60 -20.43 -33.43
CA LEU A 160 3.43 -21.61 -33.19
C LEU A 160 2.62 -22.91 -33.20
N TRP A 161 1.47 -22.92 -32.53
CA TRP A 161 0.58 -24.09 -32.55
C TRP A 161 0.03 -24.41 -33.94
N LYS A 162 -0.29 -23.39 -34.75
CA LYS A 162 -0.72 -23.59 -36.14
C LYS A 162 0.39 -24.18 -37.00
N SER A 163 1.62 -23.67 -36.86
CA SER A 163 2.79 -24.21 -37.55
C SER A 163 3.12 -25.66 -37.17
N MET A 164 2.85 -26.06 -35.92
CA MET A 164 3.03 -27.44 -35.46
C MET A 164 1.95 -28.37 -36.04
N LYS A 165 0.72 -27.90 -36.22
CA LYS A 165 -0.38 -28.68 -36.80
C LYS A 165 -0.16 -28.95 -38.29
N ASP A 166 0.28 -27.95 -39.05
CA ASP A 166 0.55 -28.08 -40.49
C ASP A 166 1.70 -29.05 -40.81
N LYS A 167 2.71 -29.16 -39.92
CA LYS A 167 3.79 -30.14 -40.06
C LYS A 167 3.34 -31.58 -39.80
N LYS A 168 2.35 -31.77 -38.91
CA LYS A 168 1.83 -33.10 -38.56
C LYS A 168 0.99 -33.71 -39.69
N ASP A 169 0.29 -32.89 -40.46
CA ASP A 169 -0.53 -33.35 -41.59
C ASP A 169 0.31 -33.66 -42.85
N LYS A 170 1.47 -33.01 -43.02
CA LYS A 170 2.41 -33.32 -44.13
C LYS A 170 3.19 -34.63 -43.96
N HIS A 171 3.32 -35.14 -42.75
CA HIS A 171 4.01 -36.41 -42.48
C HIS A 171 3.07 -37.63 -42.51
N LYS A 172 1.77 -37.41 -42.75
CA LYS A 172 0.73 -38.45 -42.78
C LYS A 172 0.19 -38.74 -44.20
N LYS A 173 0.80 -38.15 -45.22
CA LYS A 173 0.54 -38.38 -46.64
C LYS A 173 1.80 -38.98 -47.27
#